data_AF-A0AAW8RXA4-F1
#
_entry.id   AF-A0AAW8RXA4-F1
#
_cell.length_a   1.000
_cell.length_b   1.000
_cell.length_c   1.000
_cell.angle_alpha   90.00
_cell.angle_beta   90.00
_cell.angle_gamma   90.00
#
_symmetry.space_group_name_H-M   'P 1'
#
loop_
_entity.id
_entity.type
_entity.pdbx_description
1 polymer ?
#
loop_
_entity_poly.entity_id
_entity_poly.type
_entity_poly.pdbx_seq_one_letter_code
_entity_poly.pdbx_strand_id
1 'polypeptide(L)'
;MKVSSKYILREVIKWDITVTHRPLQMVGDEGAIRHLFYLFFKESRMEFADYGFSQRLLNSVDELIRRILEENQITNNMNIHFQLMHSFLIGLQRQNHGHKMKRIYRYSGLIIPNVKQLESLVRLIKRETSLEFTNACLKECLWPLFSHQLLLNRKQQALVHKRNRRLANFYHTHYLLLEAVSDLLSTPLSQNEMVDAARQ
;
A
#
# COMPACT_ATOMS: atom_id res chain seq x y z
N MET A 1 -20.00 -23.26 -1.30
CA MET A 1 -19.53 -23.24 0.11
C MET A 1 -20.12 -22.00 0.79
N LYS A 2 -21.13 -22.14 1.67
CA LYS A 2 -21.70 -20.99 2.41
C LYS A 2 -20.82 -20.71 3.63
N VAL A 3 -19.83 -19.84 3.49
CA VAL A 3 -19.07 -19.33 4.64
C VAL A 3 -20.02 -18.43 5.42
N SER A 4 -20.44 -18.88 6.61
CA SER A 4 -21.28 -18.06 7.50
C SER A 4 -20.48 -16.84 7.95
N SER A 5 -21.07 -15.64 7.81
CA SER A 5 -20.48 -14.34 8.21
C SER A 5 -19.88 -14.35 9.63
N LYS A 6 -20.42 -15.19 10.53
CA LYS A 6 -19.91 -15.39 11.90
C LYS A 6 -18.49 -15.95 11.99
N TYR A 7 -18.05 -16.78 11.03
CA TYR A 7 -16.69 -17.35 11.05
C TYR A 7 -15.64 -16.32 10.62
N ILE A 8 -15.93 -15.54 9.56
CA ILE A 8 -15.06 -14.46 9.10
C ILE A 8 -14.88 -13.41 10.22
N LEU A 9 -15.98 -13.06 10.90
CA LEU A 9 -15.98 -12.14 12.04
C LEU A 9 -14.97 -12.56 13.15
N ARG A 10 -14.91 -13.85 13.51
CA ARG A 10 -14.01 -14.33 14.57
C ARG A 10 -12.53 -14.16 14.23
N GLU A 11 -12.15 -14.25 12.97
CA GLU A 11 -10.76 -14.12 12.55
C GLU A 11 -10.34 -12.66 12.37
N VAL A 12 -11.22 -11.81 11.83
CA VAL A 12 -10.89 -10.40 11.56
C VAL A 12 -10.95 -9.50 12.80
N ILE A 13 -11.68 -9.89 13.86
CA ILE A 13 -11.71 -9.17 15.15
C ILE A 13 -10.30 -9.06 15.76
N LYS A 14 -9.43 -10.06 15.55
CA LYS A 14 -8.03 -10.04 16.03
C LYS A 14 -7.23 -8.89 15.43
N TRP A 15 -7.69 -8.32 14.30
CA TRP A 15 -7.06 -7.22 13.59
C TRP A 15 -7.81 -5.89 13.78
N ASP A 16 -8.67 -5.80 14.81
CA ASP A 16 -9.51 -4.64 15.08
C ASP A 16 -10.45 -4.28 13.91
N ILE A 17 -10.96 -5.30 13.21
CA ILE A 17 -11.93 -5.17 12.11
C ILE A 17 -13.28 -5.72 12.57
N THR A 18 -14.33 -4.94 12.33
CA THR A 18 -15.72 -5.30 12.62
C THR A 18 -16.56 -5.21 11.34
N VAL A 19 -17.54 -6.11 11.21
CA VAL A 19 -18.55 -6.05 10.15
C VAL A 19 -19.85 -5.55 10.76
N THR A 20 -20.30 -4.36 10.35
CA THR A 20 -21.65 -3.88 10.67
C THR A 20 -22.64 -4.48 9.69
N HIS A 21 -23.85 -4.79 10.13
CA HIS A 21 -24.88 -5.38 9.26
C HIS A 21 -25.87 -4.35 8.70
N ARG A 22 -25.89 -3.12 9.24
CA ARG A 22 -26.78 -2.03 8.80
C ARG A 22 -26.09 -0.66 8.94
N PRO A 23 -25.65 -0.04 7.83
CA PRO A 23 -25.43 -0.67 6.53
C PRO A 23 -24.38 -1.80 6.62
N LEU A 24 -24.40 -2.75 5.67
CA LEU A 24 -23.39 -3.82 5.61
C LEU A 24 -22.04 -3.23 5.23
N GLN A 25 -21.11 -3.10 6.18
CA GLN A 25 -19.82 -2.45 5.97
C GLN A 25 -18.72 -3.04 6.86
N MET A 26 -17.46 -2.98 6.40
CA MET A 26 -16.29 -3.25 7.24
C MET A 26 -15.76 -1.93 7.82
N VAL A 27 -15.63 -1.89 9.15
CA VAL A 27 -15.18 -0.74 9.94
C VAL A 27 -14.14 -1.18 10.98
N GLY A 28 -13.32 -0.26 11.49
CA GLY A 28 -12.25 -0.57 12.43
C GLY A 28 -10.92 0.08 12.06
N ASP A 29 -9.81 -0.64 12.23
CA ASP A 29 -8.50 -0.21 11.72
C ASP A 29 -8.49 -0.21 10.19
N GLU A 30 -8.66 0.97 9.61
CA GLU A 30 -8.69 1.17 8.15
C GLU A 30 -7.39 0.70 7.47
N GLY A 31 -6.24 0.76 8.14
CA GLY A 31 -4.99 0.24 7.59
C GLY A 31 -5.02 -1.28 7.45
N ALA A 32 -5.56 -1.97 8.47
CA ALA A 32 -5.74 -3.42 8.45
C ALA A 32 -6.79 -3.84 7.41
N ILE A 33 -7.90 -3.12 7.31
CA ILE A 33 -8.96 -3.38 6.31
C ILE A 33 -8.42 -3.27 4.89
N ARG A 34 -7.70 -2.18 4.59
CA ARG A 34 -7.12 -1.98 3.25
C ARG A 34 -6.06 -3.02 2.92
N HIS A 35 -5.25 -3.43 3.90
CA HIS A 35 -4.27 -4.49 3.73
C HIS A 35 -4.93 -5.86 3.49
N LEU A 36 -6.02 -6.17 4.20
CA LEU A 36 -6.82 -7.38 3.97
C LEU A 36 -7.34 -7.44 2.53
N PHE A 37 -7.94 -6.34 2.03
CA PHE A 37 -8.38 -6.28 0.64
C PHE A 37 -7.23 -6.44 -0.36
N TYR A 38 -6.07 -5.83 -0.08
CA TYR A 38 -4.89 -5.99 -0.91
C TYR A 38 -4.45 -7.46 -1.01
N LEU A 39 -4.33 -8.16 0.13
CA LEU A 39 -3.96 -9.57 0.15
C LEU A 39 -4.99 -10.42 -0.60
N PHE A 40 -6.28 -10.20 -0.33
CA PHE A 40 -7.36 -10.91 -1.01
C PHE A 40 -7.31 -10.73 -2.53
N PHE A 41 -7.19 -9.51 -3.03
CA PHE A 41 -7.16 -9.23 -4.47
C PHE A 41 -5.88 -9.72 -5.15
N LYS A 42 -4.74 -9.63 -4.46
CA LYS A 42 -3.47 -10.17 -4.94
C LYS A 42 -3.54 -11.70 -5.08
N GLU A 43 -4.04 -12.39 -4.05
CA GLU A 43 -4.14 -13.85 -4.03
C GLU A 43 -5.20 -14.37 -5.00
N SER A 44 -6.32 -13.65 -5.15
CA SER A 44 -7.37 -13.99 -6.11
C SER A 44 -7.02 -13.62 -7.55
N ARG A 45 -5.87 -12.96 -7.79
CA ARG A 45 -5.47 -12.42 -9.10
C ARG A 45 -6.55 -11.57 -9.75
N MET A 46 -7.17 -10.69 -8.96
CA MET A 46 -8.23 -9.81 -9.45
C MET A 46 -7.68 -8.83 -10.50
N GLU A 47 -8.41 -8.65 -11.60
CA GLU A 47 -8.06 -7.68 -12.63
C GLU A 47 -8.39 -6.25 -12.18
N PHE A 48 -7.61 -5.27 -12.61
CA PHE A 48 -7.87 -3.87 -12.22
C PHE A 48 -9.21 -3.34 -12.72
N ALA A 49 -9.73 -3.89 -13.82
CA ALA A 49 -11.05 -3.55 -14.35
C ALA A 49 -12.20 -3.93 -13.39
N ASP A 50 -12.00 -4.93 -12.53
CA ASP A 50 -13.01 -5.42 -11.60
C ASP A 50 -13.27 -4.47 -10.42
N TYR A 51 -12.45 -3.43 -10.27
CA TYR A 51 -12.69 -2.36 -9.29
C TYR A 51 -13.88 -1.45 -9.66
N GLY A 52 -14.37 -1.51 -10.90
CA GLY A 52 -15.49 -0.71 -11.38
C GLY A 52 -15.14 0.72 -11.81
N PHE A 53 -13.85 1.01 -11.98
CA PHE A 53 -13.36 2.29 -12.53
C PHE A 53 -13.19 2.23 -14.05
N SER A 54 -13.29 3.36 -14.72
CA SER A 54 -13.07 3.41 -16.17
C SER A 54 -11.62 3.12 -16.54
N GLN A 55 -11.40 2.53 -17.72
CA GLN A 55 -10.04 2.29 -18.24
C GLN A 55 -9.21 3.58 -18.32
N ARG A 56 -9.85 4.73 -18.55
CA ARG A 56 -9.17 6.03 -18.59
C ARG A 56 -8.61 6.41 -17.22
N LEU A 57 -9.38 6.19 -16.16
CA LEU A 57 -8.91 6.41 -14.78
C LEU A 57 -7.80 5.41 -14.43
N LEU A 58 -7.97 4.13 -14.76
CA LEU A 58 -6.93 3.12 -14.53
C LEU A 58 -5.61 3.48 -15.20
N ASN A 59 -5.64 3.89 -16.47
CA ASN A 59 -4.44 4.33 -17.20
C ASN A 59 -3.80 5.59 -16.58
N SER A 60 -4.61 6.53 -16.09
CA SER A 60 -4.09 7.74 -15.44
C SER A 60 -3.44 7.43 -14.07
N VAL A 61 -3.94 6.44 -13.35
CA VAL A 61 -3.33 5.93 -12.11
C VAL A 61 -2.02 5.19 -12.42
N ASP A 62 -2.00 4.37 -13.48
CA ASP A 62 -0.79 3.68 -13.96
C ASP A 62 0.33 4.68 -14.28
N GLU A 63 0.01 5.75 -15.04
CA GLU A 63 0.95 6.81 -15.38
C GLU A 63 1.49 7.53 -14.13
N LEU A 64 0.62 7.83 -13.15
CA LEU A 64 1.05 8.41 -11.87
C LEU A 64 2.05 7.50 -11.14
N ILE A 65 1.78 6.19 -11.10
CA ILE A 65 2.66 5.23 -10.41
C ILE A 65 4.00 5.12 -11.12
N ARG A 66 4.02 5.01 -12.45
CA ARG A 66 5.28 5.02 -13.23
C ARG A 66 6.09 6.27 -12.94
N ARG A 67 5.44 7.45 -12.98
CA ARG A 67 6.08 8.73 -12.68
C ARG A 67 6.67 8.77 -11.27
N ILE A 68 5.95 8.27 -10.26
CA ILE A 68 6.47 8.19 -8.88
C ILE A 68 7.72 7.29 -8.84
N LEU A 69 7.70 6.13 -9.49
CA LEU A 69 8.85 5.23 -9.48
C LEU A 69 10.07 5.84 -10.19
N GLU A 70 9.84 6.46 -11.35
CA GLU A 70 10.87 7.14 -12.15
C GLU A 70 11.51 8.32 -11.41
N GLU A 71 10.70 9.25 -10.87
CA GLU A 71 11.20 10.42 -10.13
C GLU A 71 12.02 10.03 -8.88
N ASN A 72 11.78 8.83 -8.34
CA ASN A 72 12.49 8.31 -7.18
C ASN A 72 13.60 7.31 -7.52
N GLN A 73 13.91 7.11 -8.80
CA GLN A 73 14.94 6.18 -9.29
C GLN A 73 14.72 4.74 -8.78
N ILE A 74 13.46 4.31 -8.70
CA ILE A 74 13.07 2.96 -8.29
C ILE A 74 12.81 2.15 -9.56
N THR A 75 13.48 1.02 -9.69
CA THR A 75 13.22 0.09 -10.80
C THR A 75 11.77 -0.38 -10.75
N ASN A 76 11.04 -0.12 -11.84
CA ASN A 76 9.66 -0.54 -11.95
C ASN A 76 9.59 -2.06 -12.20
N ASN A 77 9.55 -2.84 -11.12
CA ASN A 77 9.23 -4.26 -11.20
C ASN A 77 7.71 -4.46 -11.09
N MET A 78 7.22 -5.53 -11.71
CA MET A 78 5.78 -5.81 -11.76
C MET A 78 5.17 -5.88 -10.35
N ASN A 79 5.85 -6.50 -9.38
CA ASN A 79 5.32 -6.68 -8.02
C ASN A 79 5.03 -5.35 -7.31
N ILE A 80 5.98 -4.41 -7.34
CA ILE A 80 5.83 -3.07 -6.75
C ILE A 80 4.73 -2.32 -7.47
N HIS A 81 4.71 -2.39 -8.81
CA HIS A 81 3.70 -1.73 -9.63
C HIS A 81 2.29 -2.21 -9.30
N PHE A 82 2.08 -3.54 -9.29
CA PHE A 82 0.81 -4.17 -8.92
C PHE A 82 0.38 -3.80 -7.50
N GLN A 83 1.32 -3.81 -6.56
CA GLN A 83 1.03 -3.43 -5.18
C GLN A 83 0.57 -1.97 -5.07
N LEU A 84 1.24 -1.05 -5.75
CA LEU A 84 0.86 0.36 -5.76
C LEU A 84 -0.48 0.60 -6.48
N MET A 85 -0.73 -0.10 -7.59
CA MET A 85 -2.01 -0.04 -8.31
C MET A 85 -3.16 -0.51 -7.43
N HIS A 86 -3.10 -1.73 -6.89
CA HIS A 86 -4.14 -2.24 -5.99
C HIS A 86 -4.33 -1.34 -4.79
N SER A 87 -3.23 -0.86 -4.20
CA SER A 87 -3.31 0.06 -3.07
C SER A 87 -4.10 1.30 -3.49
N PHE A 88 -3.69 2.00 -4.55
CA PHE A 88 -4.37 3.21 -4.99
C PHE A 88 -5.88 3.01 -5.18
N LEU A 89 -6.27 1.95 -5.90
CA LEU A 89 -7.68 1.67 -6.22
C LEU A 89 -8.50 1.31 -4.98
N ILE A 90 -7.96 0.49 -4.06
CA ILE A 90 -8.60 0.20 -2.77
C ILE A 90 -8.78 1.50 -1.97
N GLY A 91 -7.71 2.31 -1.86
CA GLY A 91 -7.74 3.54 -1.10
C GLY A 91 -8.74 4.55 -1.66
N LEU A 92 -8.87 4.62 -2.98
CA LEU A 92 -9.86 5.47 -3.65
C LEU A 92 -11.28 4.97 -3.35
N GLN A 93 -11.53 3.67 -3.48
CA GLN A 93 -12.84 3.08 -3.23
C GLN A 93 -13.28 3.26 -1.77
N ARG A 94 -12.37 3.08 -0.81
CA ARG A 94 -12.64 3.30 0.61
C ARG A 94 -12.98 4.76 0.91
N GLN A 95 -12.23 5.70 0.33
CA GLN A 95 -12.52 7.12 0.47
C GLN A 95 -13.86 7.53 -0.17
N ASN A 96 -14.22 6.93 -1.32
CA ASN A 96 -15.50 7.15 -1.98
C ASN A 96 -16.69 6.77 -1.08
N HIS A 97 -16.49 5.78 -0.21
CA HIS A 97 -17.47 5.35 0.78
C HIS A 97 -17.30 6.02 2.16
N GLY A 98 -16.50 7.08 2.26
CA GLY A 98 -16.32 7.87 3.48
C GLY A 98 -15.33 7.29 4.50
N HIS A 99 -14.61 6.22 4.15
CA HIS A 99 -13.63 5.60 5.05
C HIS A 99 -12.24 6.22 4.90
N LYS A 100 -11.81 6.96 5.93
CA LYS A 100 -10.53 7.68 5.98
C LYS A 100 -9.57 7.06 7.00
N MET A 101 -8.28 7.10 6.71
CA MET A 101 -7.24 6.65 7.63
C MET A 101 -6.91 7.72 8.67
N LYS A 102 -6.91 7.36 9.96
CA LYS A 102 -6.61 8.29 11.07
C LYS A 102 -5.12 8.54 11.30
N ARG A 103 -4.24 7.60 10.95
CA ARG A 103 -2.81 7.61 11.33
C ARG A 103 -1.89 7.41 10.12
N ILE A 104 -1.80 8.40 9.25
CA ILE A 104 -0.85 8.41 8.13
C ILE A 104 0.30 9.35 8.46
N TYR A 105 1.55 8.86 8.35
CA TYR A 105 2.71 9.71 8.54
C TYR A 105 2.80 10.77 7.44
N ARG A 106 3.26 11.97 7.79
CA ARG A 106 3.30 13.10 6.87
C ARG A 106 4.28 12.90 5.69
N TYR A 107 5.32 12.09 5.89
CA TYR A 107 6.45 11.92 4.97
C TYR A 107 6.71 10.44 4.69
N SER A 108 6.70 10.07 3.42
CA SER A 108 7.07 8.73 2.94
C SER A 108 8.57 8.59 2.68
N GLY A 109 9.30 9.70 2.54
CA GLY A 109 10.69 9.72 2.09
C GLY A 109 10.88 9.75 0.57
N LEU A 110 9.78 9.68 -0.17
CA LEU A 110 9.74 9.75 -1.63
C LEU A 110 9.27 11.13 -2.11
N ILE A 111 9.67 11.46 -3.33
CA ILE A 111 9.12 12.56 -4.11
C ILE A 111 7.76 12.09 -4.63
N ILE A 112 6.69 12.74 -4.18
CA ILE A 112 5.32 12.44 -4.62
C ILE A 112 4.77 13.70 -5.31
N PRO A 113 4.21 13.58 -6.52
CA PRO A 113 3.64 14.73 -7.23
C PRO A 113 2.57 15.43 -6.41
N ASN A 114 2.53 16.76 -6.50
CA ASN A 114 1.42 17.52 -5.93
C ASN A 114 0.17 17.28 -6.76
N VAL A 115 -1.00 17.15 -6.12
CA VAL A 115 -2.29 17.02 -6.81
C VAL A 115 -2.56 18.14 -7.83
N LYS A 116 -2.01 19.34 -7.62
CA LYS A 116 -2.06 20.43 -8.60
C LYS A 116 -1.40 20.08 -9.95
N GLN A 117 -0.43 19.16 -9.96
CA GLN A 117 0.23 18.68 -11.18
C GLN A 117 -0.53 17.51 -11.84
N LEU A 118 -1.65 17.08 -11.26
CA LEU A 118 -2.41 15.89 -11.65
C LEU A 118 -3.84 16.24 -12.08
N GLU A 119 -4.03 17.37 -12.76
CA GLU A 119 -5.35 17.90 -13.11
C GLU A 119 -6.22 16.92 -13.92
N SER A 120 -5.62 16.14 -14.81
CA SER A 120 -6.33 15.10 -15.56
C SER A 120 -6.90 14.01 -14.63
N LEU A 121 -6.05 13.46 -13.76
CA LEU A 121 -6.43 12.45 -12.78
C LEU A 121 -7.51 12.97 -11.83
N VAL A 122 -7.36 14.21 -11.31
CA VAL A 122 -8.34 14.84 -10.42
C VAL A 122 -9.70 14.96 -11.08
N ARG A 123 -9.75 15.37 -12.36
CA ARG A 123 -10.99 15.47 -13.12
C ARG A 123 -11.66 14.11 -13.31
N LEU A 124 -10.89 13.06 -13.61
CA LEU A 124 -11.40 11.70 -13.75
C LEU A 124 -11.96 11.17 -12.43
N ILE A 125 -11.21 11.33 -11.34
CA ILE A 125 -11.65 10.92 -9.99
C ILE A 125 -12.93 11.65 -9.61
N LYS A 126 -12.98 12.98 -9.77
CA LYS A 126 -14.17 13.77 -9.45
C LYS A 126 -15.39 13.33 -10.26
N ARG A 127 -15.21 13.01 -11.54
CA ARG A 127 -16.29 12.52 -12.41
C ARG A 127 -16.83 11.16 -11.97
N GLU A 128 -15.97 10.25 -11.54
CA GLU A 128 -16.36 8.87 -11.22
C GLU A 128 -16.78 8.66 -9.75
N THR A 129 -16.27 9.49 -8.84
CA THR A 129 -16.47 9.31 -7.39
C THR A 129 -17.14 10.50 -6.70
N SER A 130 -17.32 11.63 -7.40
CA SER A 130 -17.75 12.90 -6.80
C SER A 130 -16.87 13.40 -5.64
N LEU A 131 -15.69 12.81 -5.44
CA LEU A 131 -14.72 13.23 -4.43
C LEU A 131 -13.94 14.46 -4.90
N GLU A 132 -13.81 15.44 -4.02
CA GLU A 132 -12.81 16.49 -4.15
C GLU A 132 -11.43 15.91 -3.79
N PHE A 133 -10.68 15.49 -4.82
CA PHE A 133 -9.40 14.83 -4.62
C PHE A 133 -8.30 15.82 -4.20
N THR A 134 -7.79 15.66 -2.99
CA THR A 134 -6.76 16.53 -2.39
C THR A 134 -5.43 15.81 -2.19
N ASN A 135 -4.37 16.55 -1.83
CA ASN A 135 -3.08 15.94 -1.45
C ASN A 135 -3.22 14.98 -0.26
N ALA A 136 -4.20 15.17 0.63
CA ALA A 136 -4.48 14.21 1.70
C ALA A 136 -5.05 12.90 1.11
N CYS A 137 -5.98 13.00 0.16
CA CYS A 137 -6.56 11.84 -0.53
C CYS A 137 -5.50 11.04 -1.30
N LEU A 138 -4.57 11.73 -1.98
CA LEU A 138 -3.46 11.09 -2.68
C LEU A 138 -2.57 10.29 -1.71
N LYS A 139 -2.24 10.87 -0.55
CA LYS A 139 -1.49 10.16 0.49
C LYS A 139 -2.26 8.96 1.03
N GLU A 140 -3.56 9.10 1.20
CA GLU A 140 -4.42 7.99 1.60
C GLU A 140 -4.46 6.89 0.56
N CYS A 141 -4.46 7.18 -0.74
CA CYS A 141 -4.39 6.15 -1.79
C CYS A 141 -3.03 5.46 -1.84
N LEU A 142 -1.97 6.16 -1.45
CA LEU A 142 -0.59 5.66 -1.42
C LEU A 142 -0.16 5.24 0.00
N TRP A 143 -1.10 4.89 0.88
CA TRP A 143 -0.82 4.63 2.30
C TRP A 143 0.30 3.62 2.58
N PRO A 144 0.61 2.58 1.78
CA PRO A 144 1.68 1.65 2.14
C PRO A 144 3.04 2.36 2.24
N LEU A 145 3.24 3.38 1.39
CA LEU A 145 4.46 4.21 1.37
C LEU A 145 4.57 5.11 2.60
N PHE A 146 3.44 5.49 3.19
CA PHE A 146 3.39 6.38 4.35
C PHE A 146 3.24 5.63 5.66
N SER A 147 2.70 4.41 5.67
CA SER A 147 2.53 3.56 6.85
C SER A 147 3.73 2.65 7.12
N HIS A 148 4.76 2.74 6.26
CA HIS A 148 5.96 1.90 6.30
C HIS A 148 5.67 0.41 6.10
N GLN A 149 4.52 0.07 5.51
CA GLN A 149 4.20 -1.28 5.03
C GLN A 149 4.95 -1.62 3.73
N LEU A 150 5.41 -0.60 3.01
CA LEU A 150 6.17 -0.75 1.77
C LEU A 150 7.36 0.21 1.76
N LEU A 151 8.57 -0.36 1.75
CA LEU A 151 9.83 0.38 1.64
C LEU A 151 10.48 0.07 0.29
N LEU A 152 10.57 1.09 -0.57
CA LEU A 152 11.06 0.94 -1.93
C LEU A 152 12.55 1.27 -2.09
N ASN A 153 13.11 2.09 -1.20
CA ASN A 153 14.54 2.45 -1.28
C ASN A 153 15.17 2.76 0.09
N ARG A 154 16.51 2.86 0.10
CA ARG A 154 17.33 3.12 1.30
C ARG A 154 16.98 4.46 1.97
N LYS A 155 16.57 5.47 1.20
CA LYS A 155 16.16 6.78 1.72
C LYS A 155 14.91 6.67 2.58
N GLN A 156 13.92 5.90 2.15
CA GLN A 156 12.73 5.61 2.96
C GLN A 156 13.11 4.83 4.22
N GLN A 157 13.91 3.76 4.06
CA GLN A 157 14.38 2.93 5.17
C GLN A 157 15.07 3.76 6.25
N ALA A 158 16.01 4.63 5.88
CA ALA A 158 16.70 5.51 6.83
C ALA A 158 15.76 6.45 7.60
N LEU A 159 14.68 6.93 6.97
CA LEU A 159 13.67 7.75 7.63
C LEU A 159 12.78 6.95 8.58
N VAL A 160 12.44 5.71 8.21
CA VAL A 160 11.69 4.78 9.06
C VAL A 160 12.49 4.45 10.32
N HIS A 161 13.77 4.12 10.18
CA HIS A 161 14.64 3.80 11.31
C HIS A 161 14.71 4.93 12.35
N LYS A 162 14.66 6.20 11.90
CA LYS A 162 14.66 7.37 12.78
C LYS A 162 13.34 7.58 13.54
N ARG A 163 12.21 7.10 13.01
CA ARG A 163 10.87 7.45 13.52
C ARG A 163 10.11 6.29 14.16
N ASN A 164 10.34 5.07 13.72
CA ASN A 164 9.64 3.88 14.23
C ASN A 164 10.68 2.90 14.79
N ARG A 165 11.01 3.04 16.08
CA ARG A 165 11.99 2.16 16.75
C ARG A 165 11.62 0.68 16.68
N ARG A 166 10.33 0.34 16.71
CA ARG A 166 9.88 -1.06 16.65
C ARG A 166 10.13 -1.66 15.27
N LEU A 167 9.78 -0.92 14.22
CA LEU A 167 10.03 -1.34 12.84
C LEU A 167 11.54 -1.30 12.51
N ALA A 168 12.26 -0.33 13.08
CA ALA A 168 13.72 -0.26 13.01
C ALA A 168 14.37 -1.52 13.58
N ASN A 169 13.91 -1.96 14.76
CA ASN A 169 14.38 -3.17 15.41
C ASN A 169 14.00 -4.42 14.61
N PHE A 170 12.80 -4.46 14.01
CA PHE A 170 12.40 -5.57 13.14
C PHE A 170 13.34 -5.69 11.94
N TYR A 171 13.57 -4.61 11.19
CA TYR A 171 14.50 -4.63 10.04
C TYR A 171 15.93 -4.91 10.45
N HIS A 172 16.39 -4.40 11.60
CA HIS A 172 17.70 -4.72 12.13
C HIS A 172 17.82 -6.22 12.46
N THR A 173 16.81 -6.79 13.13
CA THR A 173 16.78 -8.23 13.46
C THR A 173 16.73 -9.08 12.20
N HIS A 174 15.89 -8.71 11.23
CA HIS A 174 15.80 -9.41 9.95
C HIS A 174 17.11 -9.37 9.16
N TYR A 175 17.78 -8.22 9.16
CA TYR A 175 19.10 -8.08 8.54
C TYR A 175 20.16 -8.92 9.26
N LEU A 176 20.18 -8.94 10.60
CA LEU A 176 21.08 -9.81 11.37
C LEU A 176 20.84 -11.30 11.10
N LEU A 177 19.57 -11.71 10.94
CA LEU A 177 19.22 -13.07 10.57
C LEU A 177 19.68 -13.41 9.14
N LEU A 178 19.57 -12.46 8.20
CA LEU A 178 20.08 -12.62 6.84
C LEU A 178 21.61 -12.69 6.80
N GLU A 179 22.33 -11.94 7.64
CA GLU A 179 23.78 -12.08 7.82
C GLU A 179 24.13 -13.48 8.34
N ALA A 180 23.46 -13.93 9.39
CA ALA A 180 23.70 -15.27 9.95
C ALA A 180 23.40 -16.39 8.94
N VAL A 181 22.36 -16.25 8.11
CA VAL A 181 22.07 -17.20 7.03
C VAL A 181 23.11 -17.11 5.92
N SER A 182 23.53 -15.90 5.53
CA SER A 182 24.56 -15.68 4.52
C SER A 182 25.89 -16.34 4.91
N ASP A 183 26.29 -16.23 6.18
CA ASP A 183 27.52 -16.83 6.71
C ASP A 183 27.48 -18.37 6.71
N LEU A 184 26.28 -18.97 6.71
CA LEU A 184 26.08 -20.41 6.62
C LEU A 184 26.06 -20.94 5.17
N LEU A 185 25.97 -20.06 4.17
CA LEU A 185 25.97 -20.45 2.76
C LEU A 185 27.40 -20.64 2.23
N SER A 186 27.58 -21.60 1.32
CA SER A 186 28.87 -21.83 0.66
C SER A 186 29.33 -20.64 -0.19
N THR A 187 28.39 -19.83 -0.65
CA THR A 187 28.62 -18.50 -1.24
C THR A 187 27.77 -17.49 -0.48
N PRO A 188 28.37 -16.51 0.21
CA PRO A 188 27.62 -15.52 0.96
C PRO A 188 26.76 -14.66 0.02
N LEU A 189 25.63 -14.20 0.54
CA LEU A 189 24.74 -13.28 -0.18
C LEU A 189 25.49 -11.97 -0.45
N SER A 190 25.37 -11.46 -1.68
CA SER A 190 25.85 -10.12 -1.98
C SER A 190 25.04 -9.09 -1.21
N GLN A 191 25.64 -7.92 -0.99
CA GLN A 191 24.98 -6.86 -0.23
C GLN A 191 23.71 -6.31 -0.92
N ASN A 192 23.55 -6.55 -2.22
CA ASN A 192 22.32 -6.24 -2.94
C ASN A 192 21.23 -7.29 -2.68
N GLU A 193 21.58 -8.59 -2.69
CA GLU A 193 20.66 -9.68 -2.39
C GLU A 193 20.16 -9.63 -0.93
N MET A 194 21.04 -9.30 0.01
CA MET A 194 20.68 -9.08 1.40
C MET A 194 19.67 -7.94 1.57
N VAL A 195 19.88 -6.84 0.84
CA VAL A 195 19.01 -5.67 0.91
C VAL A 195 17.65 -5.95 0.26
N ASP A 196 17.62 -6.74 -0.82
CA ASP A 196 16.36 -7.13 -1.46
C ASP A 196 15.59 -8.18 -0.66
N ALA A 197 16.27 -9.15 -0.06
CA ALA A 197 15.67 -10.11 0.88
C ALA A 197 15.15 -9.43 2.16
N ALA A 198 15.81 -8.36 2.61
CA ALA A 198 15.36 -7.59 3.76
C ALA A 198 14.11 -6.73 3.46
N ARG A 199 13.75 -6.54 2.18
CA ARG A 199 12.59 -5.74 1.73
C ARG A 199 11.34 -6.55 1.43
N GLN A 200 11.48 -7.87 1.22
CA GLN A 200 10.38 -8.82 0.99
C GLN A 200 9.71 -9.21 2.31
#